data_AF-A0A9E1ZVF3-F1
#
_entry.id   AF-A0A9E1ZVF3-F1
#
_cell.length_a   1.000
_cell.length_b   1.000
_cell.length_c   1.000
_cell.angle_alpha   90.00
_cell.angle_beta   90.00
_cell.angle_gamma   90.00
#
_symmetry.space_group_name_H-M   'P 1'
#
loop_
_entity.id
_entity.type
_entity.pdbx_description
1 polymer ?
#
loop_
_entity_poly.entity_id
_entity_poly.type
_entity_poly.pdbx_seq_one_letter_code
_entity_poly.pdbx_strand_id
1 'polypeptide(L)'
;RLKKLEARMLATPGQQISLTDPDSRSMATSGRGSGMVAYNVQSAVDIKHHLIVAHEVTNSGSDRSQLSTMAKQAKAAIKTDTLEVVADRGYFKSEEILACDKADITVTLPKPQTSSGKARGRFVKQDFRYVTEDDVYLCPADERLVYHATNQERGLTLRRYWSKACPTCTIKDQCTTGKERRIPRWEHEHVLEDVQYRLDEHPEKMRQRRETVEHPFGTIKSWMGYTHFQMKTLKRVGTEMALHVLAYNLKRVMNIIGIRPLIAAMKAA
;
A
#
# COMPACT_ATOMS: atom_id res chain seq x y z
N ARG A 1 33.20 -19.38 14.88
CA ARG A 1 32.45 -18.09 14.89
C ARG A 1 31.25 -18.12 13.93
N LEU A 2 31.45 -18.41 12.64
CA LEU A 2 30.37 -18.42 11.63
C LEU A 2 29.23 -19.42 11.94
N LYS A 3 29.55 -20.68 12.29
CA LYS A 3 28.53 -21.68 12.69
C LYS A 3 27.62 -21.22 13.85
N LYS A 4 28.13 -20.42 14.79
CA LYS A 4 27.34 -19.85 15.90
C LYS A 4 26.41 -18.71 15.41
N LEU A 5 26.88 -17.91 14.45
CA LEU A 5 26.09 -16.84 13.84
C LEU A 5 25.00 -17.40 12.93
N GLU A 6 25.29 -18.46 12.19
CA GLU A 6 24.34 -19.18 11.35
C GLU A 6 23.19 -19.78 12.19
N ALA A 7 23.50 -20.47 13.29
CA ALA A 7 22.48 -20.99 14.21
C ALA A 7 21.59 -19.87 14.77
N ARG A 8 22.18 -18.71 15.12
CA ARG A 8 21.44 -17.55 15.60
C ARG A 8 20.57 -16.92 14.51
N MET A 9 21.08 -16.79 13.29
CA MET A 9 20.35 -16.29 12.12
C MET A 9 19.13 -17.17 11.83
N LEU A 10 19.32 -18.49 11.79
CA LEU A 10 18.24 -19.46 11.53
C LEU A 10 17.16 -19.44 12.61
N ALA A 11 17.50 -19.11 13.86
CA ALA A 11 16.55 -18.95 14.95
C ALA A 11 15.77 -17.62 14.90
N THR A 12 16.14 -16.68 14.02
CA THR A 12 15.51 -15.36 13.93
C THR A 12 14.43 -15.36 12.84
N PRO A 13 13.25 -14.76 13.07
CA PRO A 13 12.24 -14.57 12.02
C PRO A 13 12.82 -13.84 10.81
N GLY A 14 12.62 -14.40 9.61
CA GLY A 14 13.17 -13.87 8.35
C GLY A 14 14.63 -14.26 8.08
N GLN A 15 15.25 -15.09 8.93
CA GLN A 15 16.61 -15.62 8.76
C GLN A 15 17.66 -14.53 8.48
N GLN A 16 17.55 -13.41 9.20
CA GLN A 16 18.47 -12.29 9.12
C GLN A 16 18.99 -11.95 10.50
N ILE A 17 20.26 -11.55 10.57
CA ILE A 17 20.88 -11.04 11.78
C ILE A 17 21.72 -9.81 11.45
N SER A 18 21.50 -8.74 12.20
CA SER A 18 22.37 -7.57 12.20
C SER A 18 23.21 -7.58 13.46
N LEU A 19 24.53 -7.42 13.31
CA LEU A 19 25.48 -7.44 14.42
C LEU A 19 25.59 -6.08 15.12
N THR A 20 25.11 -5.01 14.47
CA THR A 20 25.19 -3.63 14.97
C THR A 20 23.90 -3.16 15.62
N ASP A 21 22.74 -3.52 15.04
CA ASP A 21 21.41 -3.17 15.54
C ASP A 21 20.43 -4.34 15.30
N PRO A 22 19.99 -5.05 16.36
CA PRO A 22 19.21 -6.29 16.25
C PRO A 22 17.86 -6.14 15.56
N ASP A 23 17.26 -4.94 15.54
CA ASP A 23 15.92 -4.72 14.96
C ASP A 23 15.96 -4.23 13.51
N SER A 24 17.12 -3.77 13.04
CA SER A 24 17.31 -3.39 11.64
C SER A 24 17.13 -4.58 10.70
N ARG A 25 16.64 -4.34 9.48
CA ARG A 25 16.41 -5.38 8.47
C ARG A 25 17.03 -4.99 7.14
N SER A 26 17.41 -5.99 6.34
CA SER A 26 17.80 -5.76 4.95
C SER A 26 16.57 -5.37 4.14
N MET A 27 16.55 -4.15 3.61
CA MET A 27 15.47 -3.60 2.81
C MET A 27 15.88 -3.56 1.35
N ALA A 28 14.98 -4.00 0.48
CA ALA A 28 15.19 -3.94 -0.95
C ALA A 28 15.22 -2.46 -1.38
N THR A 29 16.34 -2.04 -1.97
CA THR A 29 16.42 -0.75 -2.65
C THR A 29 16.41 -0.97 -4.16
N SER A 30 16.10 0.05 -4.93
CA SER A 30 16.02 -0.02 -6.40
C SER A 30 17.37 -0.25 -7.10
N GLY A 31 18.48 -0.34 -6.36
CA GLY A 31 19.82 -0.64 -6.88
C GLY A 31 20.10 -2.14 -7.02
N ARG A 32 20.86 -2.53 -8.06
CA ARG A 32 21.35 -3.91 -8.23
C ARG A 32 22.23 -4.30 -7.03
N GLY A 33 21.81 -5.32 -6.27
CA GLY A 33 22.61 -5.92 -5.21
C GLY A 33 22.65 -5.17 -3.87
N SER A 34 21.90 -4.06 -3.71
CA SER A 34 21.92 -3.27 -2.48
C SER A 34 20.71 -3.56 -1.59
N GLY A 35 20.82 -4.59 -0.76
CA GLY A 35 20.04 -4.61 0.49
C GLY A 35 20.61 -3.55 1.42
N MET A 36 19.82 -2.53 1.77
CA MET A 36 20.25 -1.54 2.77
C MET A 36 19.74 -1.99 4.14
N VAL A 37 20.62 -2.03 5.13
CA VAL A 37 20.22 -2.30 6.51
C VAL A 37 19.56 -1.04 7.07
N ALA A 38 18.23 -1.07 7.20
CA ALA A 38 17.45 0.12 7.51
C ALA A 38 16.19 -0.22 8.32
N TYR A 39 15.45 0.83 8.65
CA TYR A 39 14.08 0.79 9.14
C TYR A 39 13.15 1.38 8.09
N ASN A 40 11.89 0.95 8.10
CA ASN A 40 10.88 1.40 7.16
C ASN A 40 9.97 2.39 7.88
N VAL A 41 10.05 3.66 7.49
CA VAL A 41 9.25 4.75 8.05
C VAL A 41 8.02 4.96 7.19
N GLN A 42 6.85 4.74 7.78
CA GLN A 42 5.55 5.02 7.19
C GLN A 42 5.08 6.40 7.64
N SER A 43 4.40 7.14 6.75
CA SER A 43 3.92 8.50 7.04
C SER A 43 2.61 8.78 6.33
N ALA A 44 1.66 9.38 7.04
CA ALA A 44 0.45 9.98 6.49
C ALA A 44 0.56 11.51 6.63
N VAL A 45 0.34 12.22 5.53
CA VAL A 45 0.59 13.66 5.43
C VAL A 45 -0.66 14.37 4.89
N ASP A 46 -1.06 15.45 5.53
CA ASP A 46 -2.12 16.34 5.06
C ASP A 46 -1.71 17.02 3.74
N ILE A 47 -2.61 17.01 2.76
CA ILE A 47 -2.37 17.59 1.43
C ILE A 47 -2.32 19.12 1.49
N LYS A 48 -3.08 19.77 2.37
CA LYS A 48 -3.25 21.23 2.35
C LYS A 48 -2.04 21.97 2.94
N HIS A 49 -1.50 21.49 4.05
CA HIS A 49 -0.47 22.17 4.83
C HIS A 49 0.83 21.34 4.95
N HIS A 50 0.87 20.15 4.36
CA HIS A 50 1.99 19.22 4.44
C HIS A 50 2.38 18.87 5.87
N LEU A 51 1.40 18.78 6.78
CA LEU A 51 1.61 18.34 8.16
C LEU A 51 1.60 16.81 8.20
N ILE A 52 2.56 16.23 8.91
CA ILE A 52 2.60 14.79 9.14
C ILE A 52 1.58 14.49 10.24
N VAL A 53 0.51 13.77 9.87
CA VAL A 53 -0.62 13.46 10.75
C VAL A 53 -0.35 12.19 11.56
N ALA A 54 0.24 11.19 10.91
CA ALA A 54 0.64 9.94 11.54
C ALA A 54 1.99 9.48 10.97
N HIS A 55 2.75 8.76 11.79
CA HIS A 55 3.99 8.12 11.36
C HIS A 55 4.23 6.86 12.18
N GLU A 56 4.90 5.89 11.57
CA GLU A 56 5.28 4.65 12.25
C GLU A 56 6.62 4.15 11.72
N VAL A 57 7.49 3.70 12.62
CA VAL A 57 8.73 3.02 12.24
C VAL A 57 8.50 1.52 12.36
N THR A 58 8.71 0.80 11.27
CA THR A 58 8.53 -0.65 11.19
C THR A 58 9.81 -1.32 10.69
N ASN A 59 9.89 -2.63 10.91
CA ASN A 59 10.93 -3.49 10.34
C ASN A 59 10.40 -4.32 9.15
N SER A 60 9.20 -3.99 8.66
CA SER A 60 8.64 -4.62 7.46
C SER A 60 9.39 -4.15 6.22
N GLY A 61 9.93 -5.08 5.43
CA GLY A 61 10.57 -4.79 4.16
C GLY A 61 9.60 -4.42 3.02
N SER A 62 8.29 -4.34 3.30
CA SER A 62 7.26 -4.02 2.32
C SER A 62 6.15 -3.17 2.93
N ASP A 63 5.63 -2.24 2.12
CA ASP A 63 4.52 -1.34 2.49
C ASP A 63 3.13 -1.98 2.30
N ARG A 64 3.07 -3.18 1.70
CA ARG A 64 1.81 -3.84 1.31
C ARG A 64 0.83 -4.10 2.46
N SER A 65 1.28 -4.08 3.71
CA SER A 65 0.43 -4.30 4.89
C SER A 65 0.43 -3.08 5.85
N GLN A 66 0.71 -1.88 5.33
CA GLN A 66 0.84 -0.67 6.15
C GLN A 66 -0.28 0.35 5.91
N LEU A 67 -1.09 0.15 4.86
CA LEU A 67 -2.11 1.12 4.44
C LEU A 67 -3.19 1.32 5.51
N SER A 68 -3.85 0.26 5.97
CA SER A 68 -5.01 0.40 6.85
C SER A 68 -4.62 0.89 8.24
N THR A 69 -3.49 0.44 8.77
CA THR A 69 -2.95 0.91 10.05
C THR A 69 -2.66 2.41 10.01
N MET A 70 -1.90 2.88 9.03
CA MET A 70 -1.55 4.30 8.89
C MET A 70 -2.77 5.17 8.66
N ALA A 71 -3.72 4.72 7.83
CA ALA A 71 -4.94 5.46 7.56
C ALA A 71 -5.83 5.59 8.81
N LYS A 72 -5.98 4.52 9.60
CA LYS A 72 -6.73 4.55 10.86
C LYS A 72 -6.07 5.44 11.91
N GLN A 73 -4.74 5.40 12.04
CA GLN A 73 -3.99 6.32 12.91
C GLN A 73 -4.21 7.77 12.48
N ALA A 74 -4.15 8.06 11.17
CA ALA A 74 -4.39 9.40 10.65
C ALA A 74 -5.83 9.88 10.92
N LYS A 75 -6.83 9.01 10.70
CA LYS A 75 -8.25 9.30 10.99
C LYS A 75 -8.46 9.62 12.47
N ALA A 76 -7.87 8.83 13.36
CA ALA A 76 -7.94 9.04 14.80
C ALA A 76 -7.26 10.35 15.24
N ALA A 77 -6.11 10.69 14.64
CA ALA A 77 -5.39 11.93 14.95
C ALA A 77 -6.15 13.19 14.49
N ILE A 78 -6.80 13.14 13.32
CA ILE A 78 -7.62 14.24 12.78
C ILE A 78 -8.98 14.34 13.48
N LYS A 79 -9.45 13.24 14.10
CA LYS A 79 -10.78 13.13 14.73
C LYS A 79 -11.92 13.41 13.75
N THR A 80 -11.88 12.72 12.60
CA THR A 80 -12.89 12.82 11.55
C THR A 80 -13.63 11.50 11.34
N ASP A 81 -14.91 11.57 11.01
CA ASP A 81 -15.75 10.41 10.70
C ASP A 81 -15.49 9.83 9.31
N THR A 82 -14.96 10.64 8.39
CA THR A 82 -14.59 10.21 7.03
C THR A 82 -13.19 10.71 6.68
N LEU A 83 -12.43 9.91 5.94
CA LEU A 83 -11.08 10.25 5.50
C LEU A 83 -10.85 9.79 4.07
N GLU A 84 -10.39 10.70 3.21
CA GLU A 84 -9.85 10.36 1.90
C GLU A 84 -8.33 10.14 1.99
N VAL A 85 -7.86 9.02 1.45
CA VAL A 85 -6.45 8.65 1.46
C VAL A 85 -5.97 8.41 0.04
N VAL A 86 -4.80 8.96 -0.30
CA VAL A 86 -4.13 8.71 -1.57
C VAL A 86 -2.79 8.04 -1.31
N ALA A 87 -2.56 6.84 -1.87
CA ALA A 87 -1.40 6.01 -1.55
C ALA A 87 -0.62 5.54 -2.79
N ASP A 88 0.64 5.11 -2.60
CA ASP A 88 1.43 4.51 -3.69
C ASP A 88 0.87 3.13 -4.06
N ARG A 89 1.19 2.68 -5.27
CA ARG A 89 1.04 1.30 -5.71
C ARG A 89 1.67 0.28 -4.74
N GLY A 90 2.75 0.65 -4.05
CA GLY A 90 3.40 -0.20 -3.03
C GLY A 90 2.48 -0.65 -1.89
N TYR A 91 1.44 0.14 -1.59
CA TYR A 91 0.44 -0.13 -0.55
C TYR A 91 -0.72 -1.01 -1.04
N PHE A 92 -0.72 -1.44 -2.31
CA PHE A 92 -1.82 -2.23 -2.87
C PHE A 92 -1.86 -3.65 -2.30
N LYS A 93 -2.87 -3.90 -1.47
CA LYS A 93 -3.27 -5.23 -0.98
C LYS A 93 -4.77 -5.24 -0.70
N SER A 94 -5.45 -6.27 -1.20
CA SER A 94 -6.92 -6.33 -1.19
C SER A 94 -7.50 -6.25 0.22
N GLU A 95 -6.90 -6.98 1.16
CA GLU A 95 -7.32 -7.03 2.56
C GLU A 95 -7.14 -5.68 3.27
N GLU A 96 -6.09 -4.92 2.93
CA GLU A 96 -5.85 -3.59 3.50
C GLU A 96 -6.88 -2.57 2.99
N ILE A 97 -7.18 -2.62 1.69
CA ILE A 97 -8.17 -1.73 1.08
C ILE A 97 -9.54 -1.98 1.69
N LEU A 98 -9.95 -3.25 1.84
CA LEU A 98 -11.19 -3.60 2.51
C LEU A 98 -11.19 -3.18 3.99
N ALA A 99 -10.06 -3.29 4.68
CA ALA A 99 -9.95 -2.84 6.07
C ALA A 99 -10.05 -1.31 6.21
N CYS A 100 -9.73 -0.55 5.16
CA CYS A 100 -9.97 0.89 5.09
C CYS A 100 -11.44 1.20 4.79
N ASP A 101 -12.02 0.51 3.81
CA ASP A 101 -13.42 0.65 3.42
C ASP A 101 -14.36 0.40 4.61
N LYS A 102 -14.16 -0.72 5.34
CA LYS A 102 -14.87 -1.04 6.59
C LYS A 102 -14.66 -0.04 7.73
N ALA A 103 -13.70 0.85 7.60
CA ALA A 103 -13.40 1.90 8.59
C ALA A 103 -13.82 3.28 8.09
N ASP A 104 -14.65 3.37 7.04
CA ASP A 104 -15.10 4.60 6.38
C ASP A 104 -13.91 5.47 5.94
N ILE A 105 -12.94 4.83 5.30
CA ILE A 105 -11.76 5.45 4.71
C ILE A 105 -11.75 5.19 3.20
N THR A 106 -11.89 6.26 2.45
CA THR A 106 -11.97 6.26 0.99
C THR A 106 -10.55 6.29 0.40
N VAL A 107 -10.04 5.15 -0.07
CA VAL A 107 -8.64 5.03 -0.55
C VAL A 107 -8.50 5.08 -2.08
N THR A 108 -7.65 5.96 -2.62
CA THR A 108 -7.30 6.00 -4.04
C THR A 108 -5.84 5.60 -4.23
N LEU A 109 -5.57 4.53 -5.01
CA LEU A 109 -4.21 4.11 -5.32
C LEU A 109 -4.12 3.31 -6.63
N PRO A 110 -2.94 3.23 -7.27
CA PRO A 110 -2.75 2.45 -8.49
C PRO A 110 -2.75 0.95 -8.21
N LYS A 111 -3.47 0.18 -9.04
CA LYS A 111 -3.37 -1.28 -9.06
C LYS A 111 -2.08 -1.73 -9.76
N PRO A 112 -1.27 -2.62 -9.16
CA PRO A 112 -0.07 -3.12 -9.82
C PRO A 112 -0.43 -4.02 -11.01
N GLN A 113 0.19 -3.74 -12.16
CA GLN A 113 0.10 -4.59 -13.34
C GLN A 113 1.00 -5.82 -13.15
N THR A 114 0.44 -6.89 -12.60
CA THR A 114 1.16 -8.15 -12.30
C THR A 114 0.91 -9.23 -13.34
N SER A 115 0.03 -9.00 -14.31
CA SER A 115 -0.33 -10.04 -15.29
C SER A 115 0.70 -10.09 -16.42
N SER A 116 1.46 -11.19 -16.47
CA SER A 116 2.34 -11.53 -17.60
C SER A 116 1.57 -11.73 -18.92
N GLY A 117 0.26 -11.89 -18.85
CA GLY A 117 -0.64 -12.01 -20.00
C GLY A 117 -0.61 -10.79 -20.91
N LYS A 118 -0.63 -9.57 -20.35
CA LYS A 118 -0.62 -8.34 -21.15
C LYS A 118 0.66 -8.20 -21.98
N ALA A 119 1.81 -8.53 -21.39
CA ALA A 119 3.10 -8.55 -22.07
C ALA A 119 3.18 -9.61 -23.19
N ARG A 120 2.30 -10.61 -23.18
CA ARG A 120 2.19 -11.66 -24.20
C ARG A 120 1.01 -11.43 -25.15
N GLY A 121 0.40 -10.24 -25.14
CA GLY A 121 -0.73 -9.90 -26.01
C GLY A 121 -2.02 -10.68 -25.71
N ARG A 122 -2.14 -11.28 -24.52
CA ARG A 122 -3.34 -12.03 -24.12
C ARG A 122 -4.32 -11.16 -23.34
N PHE A 123 -5.60 -11.49 -23.45
CA PHE A 123 -6.64 -10.88 -22.65
C PHE A 123 -6.37 -11.09 -21.15
N VAL A 124 -6.45 -10.01 -20.39
CA VAL A 124 -6.32 -9.92 -18.94
C VAL A 124 -7.70 -9.80 -18.30
N LYS A 125 -7.79 -9.91 -16.96
CA LYS A 125 -9.07 -9.80 -16.24
C LYS A 125 -9.82 -8.49 -16.55
N GLN A 126 -9.09 -7.41 -16.83
CA GLN A 126 -9.68 -6.10 -17.16
C GLN A 126 -10.48 -6.12 -18.46
N ASP A 127 -10.21 -7.07 -19.36
CA ASP A 127 -10.96 -7.21 -20.62
C ASP A 127 -12.28 -8.00 -20.43
N PHE A 128 -12.58 -8.44 -19.21
CA PHE A 128 -13.81 -9.17 -18.87
C PHE A 128 -14.71 -8.25 -18.04
N ARG A 129 -15.94 -8.01 -18.52
CA ARG A 129 -16.91 -7.15 -17.83
C ARG A 129 -17.74 -7.97 -16.87
N TYR A 130 -17.80 -7.58 -15.60
CA TYR A 130 -18.73 -8.18 -14.65
C TYR A 130 -20.12 -7.55 -14.80
N VAL A 131 -21.16 -8.37 -14.83
CA VAL A 131 -22.57 -7.94 -14.85
C VAL A 131 -23.18 -8.36 -13.51
N THR A 132 -23.43 -7.38 -12.65
CA THR A 132 -23.81 -7.60 -11.25
C THR A 132 -25.20 -8.22 -11.13
N GLU A 133 -26.13 -7.79 -11.97
CA GLU A 133 -27.54 -8.21 -11.97
C GLU A 133 -27.67 -9.71 -12.20
N ASP A 134 -26.82 -10.24 -13.06
CA ASP A 134 -26.86 -11.63 -13.52
C ASP A 134 -25.82 -12.52 -12.82
N ASP A 135 -24.91 -11.94 -12.02
CA ASP A 135 -23.77 -12.65 -11.40
C ASP A 135 -22.92 -13.42 -12.44
N VAL A 136 -22.58 -12.75 -13.55
CA VAL A 136 -21.76 -13.32 -14.63
C VAL A 136 -20.64 -12.39 -15.09
N TYR A 137 -19.62 -12.97 -15.72
CA TYR A 137 -18.65 -12.21 -16.52
C TYR A 137 -18.97 -12.34 -18.01
N LEU A 138 -18.89 -11.25 -18.74
CA LEU A 138 -18.83 -11.24 -20.20
C LEU A 138 -17.37 -11.21 -20.64
N CYS A 139 -16.98 -12.13 -21.52
CA CYS A 139 -15.66 -12.11 -22.11
C CYS A 139 -15.63 -11.25 -23.39
N PRO A 140 -14.43 -10.99 -23.97
CA PRO A 140 -14.31 -10.25 -25.24
C PRO A 140 -15.00 -10.88 -26.46
N ALA A 141 -15.46 -12.14 -26.36
CA ALA A 141 -16.28 -12.79 -27.38
C ALA A 141 -17.79 -12.71 -27.06
N ASP A 142 -18.19 -11.88 -26.10
CA ASP A 142 -19.56 -11.74 -25.56
C ASP A 142 -20.15 -13.01 -24.93
N GLU A 143 -19.34 -14.05 -24.71
CA GLU A 143 -19.75 -15.26 -23.99
C GLU A 143 -19.91 -14.99 -22.49
N ARG A 144 -20.97 -15.59 -21.91
CA ARG A 144 -21.30 -15.50 -20.49
C ARG A 144 -20.56 -16.56 -19.68
N LEU A 145 -19.72 -16.13 -18.76
CA LEU A 145 -19.01 -16.96 -17.80
C LEU A 145 -19.82 -16.98 -16.49
N VAL A 146 -20.41 -18.13 -16.17
CA VAL A 146 -21.26 -18.31 -14.99
C VAL A 146 -20.45 -18.74 -13.78
N TYR A 147 -20.99 -18.50 -12.59
CA TYR A 147 -20.42 -19.02 -11.36
C TYR A 147 -20.44 -20.55 -11.34
N HIS A 148 -19.35 -21.16 -10.88
CA HIS A 148 -19.25 -22.62 -10.77
C HIS A 148 -18.71 -23.12 -9.43
N ALA A 149 -17.76 -22.40 -8.82
CA ALA A 149 -17.12 -22.86 -7.59
C ALA A 149 -16.54 -21.71 -6.77
N THR A 150 -16.41 -21.94 -5.46
CA THR A 150 -15.72 -21.04 -4.54
C THR A 150 -14.58 -21.78 -3.88
N ASN A 151 -13.39 -21.18 -3.92
CA ASN A 151 -12.19 -21.72 -3.28
C ASN A 151 -11.58 -20.66 -2.36
N GLN A 152 -10.92 -21.11 -1.30
CA GLN A 152 -10.06 -20.22 -0.51
C GLN A 152 -8.62 -20.31 -1.01
N GLU A 153 -8.05 -19.17 -1.36
CA GLU A 153 -6.65 -19.07 -1.79
C GLU A 153 -5.98 -17.91 -1.07
N ARG A 154 -4.87 -18.19 -0.36
CA ARG A 154 -4.10 -17.19 0.40
C ARG A 154 -4.97 -16.36 1.36
N GLY A 155 -5.99 -16.98 1.96
CA GLY A 155 -6.93 -16.33 2.88
C GLY A 155 -8.04 -15.51 2.21
N LEU A 156 -8.13 -15.52 0.87
CA LEU A 156 -9.19 -14.85 0.13
C LEU A 156 -10.23 -15.86 -0.36
N THR A 157 -11.51 -15.54 -0.16
CA THR A 157 -12.64 -16.31 -0.72
C THR A 157 -12.86 -15.91 -2.18
N LEU A 158 -12.46 -16.78 -3.11
CA LEU A 158 -12.50 -16.52 -4.55
C LEU A 158 -13.60 -17.33 -5.23
N ARG A 159 -14.58 -16.63 -5.79
CA ARG A 159 -15.58 -17.20 -6.71
C ARG A 159 -14.96 -17.36 -8.09
N ARG A 160 -15.24 -18.48 -8.75
CA ARG A 160 -14.67 -18.86 -10.05
C ARG A 160 -15.76 -18.89 -11.12
N TYR A 161 -15.49 -18.16 -12.19
CA TYR A 161 -16.36 -18.03 -13.35
C TYR A 161 -15.67 -18.58 -14.58
N TRP A 162 -16.38 -19.39 -15.36
CA TRP A 162 -15.93 -19.85 -16.67
C TRP A 162 -17.13 -20.22 -17.54
N SER A 163 -16.86 -20.48 -18.81
CA SER A 163 -17.87 -20.94 -19.78
C SER A 163 -17.40 -22.22 -20.44
N LYS A 164 -18.34 -23.14 -20.68
CA LYS A 164 -18.10 -24.38 -21.43
C LYS A 164 -17.92 -24.12 -22.94
N ALA A 165 -18.20 -22.91 -23.43
CA ALA A 165 -18.00 -22.51 -24.82
C ALA A 165 -16.54 -22.20 -25.16
N CYS A 166 -15.65 -22.07 -24.16
CA CYS A 166 -14.24 -21.74 -24.39
C CYS A 166 -13.52 -22.67 -25.38
N PRO A 167 -13.69 -24.01 -25.36
CA PRO A 167 -12.96 -24.92 -26.24
C PRO A 167 -13.21 -24.69 -27.73
N THR A 168 -14.39 -24.18 -28.11
CA THR A 168 -14.79 -23.92 -29.49
C THR A 168 -14.70 -22.44 -29.88
N CYS A 169 -14.16 -21.59 -28.99
CA CYS A 169 -14.09 -20.15 -29.18
C CYS A 169 -12.97 -19.75 -30.15
N THR A 170 -13.27 -18.87 -31.11
CA THR A 170 -12.34 -18.39 -32.14
C THR A 170 -11.18 -17.56 -31.58
N ILE A 171 -11.39 -16.84 -30.48
CA ILE A 171 -10.36 -16.01 -29.83
C ILE A 171 -9.63 -16.72 -28.69
N LYS A 172 -9.80 -18.05 -28.55
CA LYS A 172 -9.26 -18.84 -27.44
C LYS A 172 -7.75 -18.67 -27.26
N ASP A 173 -6.99 -18.66 -28.36
CA ASP A 173 -5.52 -18.58 -28.30
C ASP A 173 -5.01 -17.24 -27.74
N GLN A 174 -5.79 -16.17 -27.93
CA GLN A 174 -5.53 -14.85 -27.33
C GLN A 174 -6.05 -14.77 -25.88
N CYS A 175 -6.91 -15.70 -25.46
CA CYS A 175 -7.56 -15.67 -24.15
C CYS A 175 -6.86 -16.57 -23.11
N THR A 176 -6.57 -17.83 -23.43
CA THR A 176 -6.01 -18.81 -22.49
C THR A 176 -5.31 -19.97 -23.19
N THR A 177 -4.26 -20.51 -22.57
CA THR A 177 -3.62 -21.75 -23.01
C THR A 177 -4.29 -23.00 -22.45
N GLY A 178 -5.18 -22.85 -21.46
CA GLY A 178 -5.91 -23.97 -20.86
C GLY A 178 -7.12 -24.42 -21.67
N LYS A 179 -7.87 -25.38 -21.12
CA LYS A 179 -9.17 -25.81 -21.68
C LYS A 179 -10.18 -24.65 -21.69
N GLU A 180 -10.24 -23.92 -20.58
CA GLU A 180 -11.19 -22.83 -20.33
C GLU A 180 -10.48 -21.66 -19.63
N ARG A 181 -10.98 -20.44 -19.84
CA ARG A 181 -10.52 -19.28 -19.08
C ARG A 181 -11.31 -19.20 -17.78
N ARG A 182 -10.62 -19.34 -16.65
CA ARG A 182 -11.21 -19.20 -15.31
C ARG A 182 -10.91 -17.83 -14.74
N ILE A 183 -11.95 -17.06 -14.42
CA ILE A 183 -11.83 -15.73 -13.81
C ILE A 183 -12.08 -15.85 -12.29
N PRO A 184 -11.08 -15.56 -11.43
CA PRO A 184 -11.34 -15.30 -10.01
C PRO A 184 -12.02 -13.96 -9.82
N ARG A 185 -13.09 -13.94 -9.03
CA ARG A 185 -13.63 -12.74 -8.39
C ARG A 185 -13.54 -12.93 -6.89
N TRP A 186 -12.87 -12.01 -6.21
CA TRP A 186 -12.95 -11.96 -4.75
C TRP A 186 -14.34 -11.51 -4.33
N GLU A 187 -14.86 -12.01 -3.21
CA GLU A 187 -16.19 -11.63 -2.71
C GLU A 187 -16.35 -10.11 -2.52
N HIS A 188 -15.25 -9.42 -2.20
CA HIS A 188 -15.17 -7.96 -2.07
C HIS A 188 -14.49 -7.27 -3.27
N GLU A 189 -14.53 -7.87 -4.47
CA GLU A 189 -13.89 -7.26 -5.66
C GLU A 189 -14.45 -5.88 -5.98
N HIS A 190 -15.74 -5.63 -5.68
CA HIS A 190 -16.37 -4.32 -5.89
C HIS A 190 -15.61 -3.19 -5.20
N VAL A 191 -15.07 -3.41 -3.99
CA VAL A 191 -14.24 -2.42 -3.28
C VAL A 191 -12.98 -2.07 -4.09
N LEU A 192 -12.38 -3.04 -4.78
CA LEU A 192 -11.21 -2.81 -5.64
C LEU A 192 -11.59 -2.13 -6.96
N GLU A 193 -12.78 -2.42 -7.47
CA GLU A 193 -13.37 -1.77 -8.65
C GLU A 193 -13.65 -0.29 -8.33
N ASP A 194 -14.18 0.03 -7.15
CA ASP A 194 -14.42 1.41 -6.70
C ASP A 194 -13.13 2.22 -6.52
N VAL A 195 -12.03 1.58 -6.09
CA VAL A 195 -10.69 2.21 -6.05
C VAL A 195 -10.23 2.55 -7.47
N GLN A 196 -10.43 1.64 -8.42
CA GLN A 196 -10.03 1.85 -9.81
C GLN A 196 -10.88 2.94 -10.46
N TYR A 197 -12.20 2.90 -10.26
CA TYR A 197 -13.13 3.92 -10.74
C TYR A 197 -12.73 5.32 -10.26
N ARG A 198 -12.46 5.48 -8.96
CA ARG A 198 -12.00 6.77 -8.40
C ARG A 198 -10.67 7.23 -8.97
N LEU A 199 -9.76 6.30 -9.28
CA LEU A 199 -8.49 6.63 -9.92
C LEU A 199 -8.69 7.10 -11.37
N ASP A 200 -9.63 6.50 -12.09
CA ASP A 200 -9.95 6.84 -13.48
C ASP A 200 -10.70 8.18 -13.57
N GLU A 201 -11.59 8.48 -12.62
CA GLU A 201 -12.28 9.77 -12.50
C GLU A 201 -11.35 10.91 -12.03
N HIS A 202 -10.41 10.60 -11.14
CA HIS A 202 -9.54 11.59 -10.49
C HIS A 202 -8.04 11.29 -10.68
N PRO A 203 -7.53 11.22 -11.91
CA PRO A 203 -6.12 10.90 -12.18
C PRO A 203 -5.15 11.92 -11.57
N GLU A 204 -5.59 13.16 -11.35
CA GLU A 204 -4.83 14.23 -10.70
C GLU A 204 -4.45 13.93 -9.26
N LYS A 205 -5.21 13.07 -8.54
CA LYS A 205 -4.88 12.66 -7.16
C LYS A 205 -3.50 11.99 -7.10
N MET A 206 -3.11 11.24 -8.13
CA MET A 206 -1.76 10.66 -8.19
C MET A 206 -0.67 11.70 -8.40
N ARG A 207 -0.97 12.83 -9.06
CA ARG A 207 -0.02 13.93 -9.18
C ARG A 207 0.17 14.62 -7.82
N GLN A 208 -0.92 14.92 -7.11
CA GLN A 208 -0.87 15.48 -5.76
C GLN A 208 -0.07 14.58 -4.81
N ARG A 209 -0.33 13.27 -4.83
CA ARG A 209 0.43 12.29 -4.02
C ARG A 209 1.94 12.42 -4.16
N ARG A 210 2.44 12.66 -5.39
CA ARG A 210 3.88 12.72 -5.70
C ARG A 210 4.60 13.89 -5.02
N GLU A 211 3.89 14.96 -4.68
CA GLU A 211 4.46 16.14 -4.02
C GLU A 211 4.15 16.20 -2.52
N THR A 212 3.09 15.54 -2.05
CA THR A 212 2.66 15.65 -0.64
C THR A 212 3.66 15.06 0.34
N VAL A 213 4.03 13.78 0.19
CA VAL A 213 4.85 13.05 1.18
C VAL A 213 6.36 13.28 0.98
N GLU A 214 6.77 13.57 -0.25
CA GLU A 214 8.18 13.82 -0.57
C GLU A 214 8.67 15.13 0.06
N HIS A 215 7.81 16.14 0.21
CA HIS A 215 8.15 17.40 0.87
C HIS A 215 8.62 17.25 2.34
N PRO A 216 7.84 16.63 3.25
CA PRO A 216 8.29 16.39 4.62
C PRO A 216 9.50 15.46 4.68
N PHE A 217 9.52 14.38 3.89
CA PHE A 217 10.67 13.47 3.88
C PHE A 217 11.95 14.15 3.40
N GLY A 218 11.89 14.95 2.34
CA GLY A 218 13.04 15.72 1.84
C GLY A 218 13.57 16.68 2.90
N THR A 219 12.67 17.37 3.60
CA THR A 219 13.03 18.30 4.68
C THR A 219 13.68 17.58 5.87
N ILE A 220 13.05 16.52 6.37
CA ILE A 220 13.55 15.75 7.51
C ILE A 220 14.89 15.10 7.17
N LYS A 221 15.00 14.46 6.00
CA LYS A 221 16.27 13.85 5.55
C LYS A 221 17.36 14.91 5.40
N SER A 222 17.05 16.09 4.90
CA SER A 222 18.01 17.21 4.85
C SER A 222 18.48 17.64 6.23
N TRP A 223 17.59 17.70 7.23
CA TRP A 223 17.97 18.02 8.62
C TRP A 223 18.77 16.92 9.30
N MET A 224 18.48 15.66 8.99
CA MET A 224 19.26 14.50 9.45
C MET A 224 20.65 14.42 8.80
N GLY A 225 20.87 15.16 7.71
CA GLY A 225 22.11 15.15 6.93
C GLY A 225 22.27 13.86 6.11
N TYR A 226 23.52 13.50 5.80
CA TYR A 226 23.86 12.26 5.08
C TYR A 226 23.72 10.99 5.94
N THR A 227 23.19 11.10 7.18
CA THR A 227 23.29 10.05 8.19
C THR A 227 21.96 9.41 8.58
N HIS A 228 22.08 8.10 8.82
CA HIS A 228 21.12 7.17 9.38
C HIS A 228 20.62 7.60 10.76
N PHE A 229 19.55 6.95 11.24
CA PHE A 229 19.14 7.04 12.64
C PHE A 229 20.32 6.81 13.59
N GLN A 230 20.43 7.64 14.62
CA GLN A 230 21.49 7.54 15.62
C GLN A 230 21.17 6.48 16.68
N MET A 231 19.87 6.29 16.94
CA MET A 231 19.37 5.30 17.87
C MET A 231 19.38 3.90 17.26
N LYS A 232 19.33 2.90 18.14
CA LYS A 232 19.22 1.47 17.79
C LYS A 232 18.02 0.88 18.49
N THR A 233 17.49 -0.22 17.97
CA THR A 233 16.21 -0.84 18.35
C THR A 233 14.99 -0.04 17.93
N LEU A 234 13.93 -0.77 17.57
CA LEU A 234 12.72 -0.21 16.97
C LEU A 234 12.10 0.90 17.82
N LYS A 235 12.03 0.69 19.15
CA LYS A 235 11.45 1.66 20.08
C LYS A 235 12.20 2.99 20.07
N ARG A 236 13.54 2.96 20.14
CA ARG A 236 14.34 4.19 20.23
C ARG A 236 14.40 4.92 18.90
N VAL A 237 14.47 4.18 17.79
CA VAL A 237 14.39 4.75 16.44
C VAL A 237 13.01 5.38 16.19
N GLY A 238 11.94 4.73 16.66
CA GLY A 238 10.60 5.31 16.67
C GLY A 238 10.53 6.63 17.42
N THR A 239 11.14 6.71 18.61
CA THR A 239 11.23 7.97 19.37
C THR A 239 12.03 9.05 18.62
N GLU A 240 13.16 8.70 18.02
CA GLU A 240 13.97 9.63 17.22
C GLU A 240 13.15 10.20 16.04
N MET A 241 12.44 9.33 15.31
CA MET A 241 11.56 9.77 14.22
C MET A 241 10.44 10.69 14.73
N ALA A 242 9.82 10.36 15.87
CA ALA A 242 8.77 11.18 16.46
C ALA A 242 9.25 12.60 16.80
N LEU A 243 10.47 12.75 17.29
CA LEU A 243 11.08 14.06 17.56
C LEU A 243 11.33 14.85 16.26
N HIS A 244 11.77 14.18 15.19
CA HIS A 244 11.91 14.82 13.88
C HIS A 244 10.57 15.29 13.31
N VAL A 245 9.52 14.46 13.39
CA VAL A 245 8.16 14.80 12.97
C VAL A 245 7.63 15.98 13.77
N LEU A 246 7.81 15.97 15.10
CA LEU A 246 7.40 17.07 15.97
C LEU A 246 8.07 18.38 15.58
N ALA A 247 9.40 18.37 15.42
CA ALA A 247 10.16 19.55 15.01
C ALA A 247 9.72 20.07 13.63
N TYR A 248 9.44 19.15 12.69
CA TYR A 248 8.96 19.49 11.35
C TYR A 248 7.58 20.15 11.41
N ASN A 249 6.62 19.52 12.08
CA ASN A 249 5.26 20.04 12.21
C ASN A 249 5.25 21.40 12.93
N LEU A 250 6.00 21.56 14.03
CA LEU A 250 6.11 22.83 14.73
C LEU A 250 6.61 23.94 13.81
N LYS A 251 7.67 23.68 13.03
CA LYS A 251 8.19 24.64 12.04
C LYS A 251 7.16 24.96 10.96
N ARG A 252 6.41 23.99 10.44
CA ARG A 252 5.34 24.28 9.47
C ARG A 252 4.22 25.11 10.08
N VAL A 253 3.73 24.76 11.26
CA VAL A 253 2.64 25.50 11.90
C VAL A 253 3.07 26.93 12.21
N MET A 254 4.28 27.15 12.73
CA MET A 254 4.84 28.50 12.92
C MET A 254 4.88 29.32 11.63
N ASN A 255 5.15 28.69 10.48
CA ASN A 255 5.14 29.37 9.19
C ASN A 255 3.73 29.62 8.63
N ILE A 256 2.74 28.82 9.02
CA ILE A 256 1.35 28.93 8.53
C ILE A 256 0.58 29.98 9.32
N ILE A 257 0.62 29.91 10.65
CA ILE A 257 -0.20 30.77 11.53
C ILE A 257 0.62 31.78 12.33
N GLY A 258 1.96 31.70 12.31
CA GLY A 258 2.84 32.54 13.12
C GLY A 258 3.05 32.01 14.55
N ILE A 259 4.12 32.50 15.19
CA ILE A 259 4.53 32.04 16.53
C ILE A 259 3.53 32.48 17.61
N ARG A 260 3.09 33.75 17.58
CA ARG A 260 2.18 34.28 18.62
C ARG A 260 0.82 33.56 18.61
N PRO A 261 0.17 33.35 17.44
CA PRO A 261 -1.10 32.61 17.39
C PRO A 261 -0.94 31.14 17.81
N LEU A 262 0.17 30.48 17.46
CA LEU A 262 0.45 29.12 17.90
C LEU A 262 0.54 29.02 19.43
N ILE A 263 1.30 29.91 20.08
CA ILE A 263 1.41 29.94 21.55
C ILE A 263 0.05 30.17 22.20
N ALA A 264 -0.77 31.05 21.63
CA ALA A 264 -2.13 31.29 22.14
C ALA A 264 -3.00 30.03 22.03
N ALA A 265 -2.97 29.34 20.89
CA ALA A 265 -3.71 28.10 20.67
C ALA A 265 -3.28 26.97 21.64
N MET A 266 -1.97 26.81 21.88
CA MET A 266 -1.44 25.80 22.80
C MET A 266 -1.82 26.05 24.26
N LYS A 267 -2.06 27.30 24.67
CA LYS A 267 -2.50 27.64 26.03
C LYS A 267 -4.00 27.43 26.24
N ALA A 268 -4.77 27.39 25.16
CA ALA A 268 -6.22 27.24 25.18
C ALA A 268 -6.68 25.77 25.09
N ALA A 269 -5.79 24.87 24.66
CA ALA A 269 -6.01 23.43 24.55
C ALA A 269 -5.66 22.71 25.86
#